data_AF-A0AAV9I2T8-F1
#
_entry.id   AF-A0AAV9I2T8-F1
#
_cell.length_a   1.000
_cell.length_b   1.000
_cell.length_c   1.000
_cell.angle_alpha   90.00
_cell.angle_beta   90.00
_cell.angle_gamma   90.00
#
_symmetry.space_group_name_H-M   'P 1'
#
loop_
_entity.id
_entity.type
_entity.pdbx_description
1 polymer ?
#
loop_
_entity_poly.entity_id
_entity_poly.type
_entity_poly.pdbx_seq_one_letter_code
_entity_poly.pdbx_strand_id
1 'polypeptide(L)'
;MSKSHFDNFQDQLRNLQEQVQELFQCDKDLKQSRISSLESSFLSLCEETSKSQHQLAAYERRKLNLSLNELQEGIQRIKDSLKPQYKLRWDVAGKEKVSPEAQKASEVKVSPQHIETVSDKSAVFVVENLKDETRNVTDSLVVEDMRRSDVRFLNCENCCLYLNSWTRNCQLKGLRHCKVMLGPVETAVYIQECTDCDIYVAAQQVRIHDCHSCTFRVQSKQGSILERSKDIVFGPYIYEYPGIEDDFEKVHLYCEKDSWKKVRDFQFLSNFRERKHWRLLEQDEEKCASTRATLKKSNVFPIKTLNPRRRRLALVSCLTEKRKSSSQSVVGEPSVFCYGGASAFGVEITRRFTEGGNGVVSVDSAQGSSECTESVCFPPGATCKAQVDIAVRTLEKSGLANHRFGLMVNASLGWTTGGIMDDNLFDSVDFMHRSNVESSLVLAKLATRFLAPGGMLVFMGSAVALTPTPDMIAYSLAKAAIHQLVMDLSQEVGRALPRDSSVIGFVPVVLDTPFHRAENNGVAGDDWTPCDVIAEKLWEWSTQVSKKRPKNGSLISVTTHTVESERGWREQRTLFRTIKTDNFVQTNLL
;
A
#
# COMPACT_ATOMS: atom_id res chain seq x y z
N MET A 1 53.71 -21.22 7.63
CA MET A 1 53.30 -22.15 8.72
C MET A 1 52.96 -23.49 8.11
N SER A 2 53.17 -24.58 8.84
CA SER A 2 53.07 -25.94 8.31
C SER A 2 51.68 -26.22 7.73
N LYS A 3 51.64 -26.79 6.52
CA LYS A 3 50.43 -27.35 5.89
C LYS A 3 49.54 -28.12 6.89
N SER A 4 50.17 -28.77 7.87
CA SER A 4 49.50 -29.57 8.91
C SER A 4 48.44 -28.83 9.74
N HIS A 5 48.54 -27.51 9.97
CA HIS A 5 47.56 -26.81 10.82
C HIS A 5 46.28 -26.46 10.06
N PHE A 6 46.42 -26.07 8.80
CA PHE A 6 45.28 -25.77 7.92
C PHE A 6 44.58 -27.05 7.45
N ASP A 7 45.33 -28.12 7.21
CA ASP A 7 44.77 -29.43 6.89
C ASP A 7 43.95 -29.98 8.07
N ASN A 8 44.48 -29.87 9.30
CA ASN A 8 43.75 -30.24 10.52
C ASN A 8 42.47 -29.40 10.72
N PHE A 9 42.51 -28.11 10.40
CA PHE A 9 41.33 -27.25 10.44
C PHE A 9 40.27 -27.70 9.43
N GLN A 10 40.67 -28.03 8.20
CA GLN A 10 39.76 -28.53 7.17
C GLN A 10 39.15 -29.87 7.57
N ASP A 11 39.90 -30.74 8.25
CA ASP A 11 39.40 -32.01 8.79
C ASP A 11 38.35 -31.79 9.88
N GLN A 12 38.61 -30.89 10.83
CA GLN A 12 37.64 -30.54 11.88
C GLN A 12 36.37 -29.91 11.30
N LEU A 13 36.52 -29.03 10.29
CA LEU A 13 35.40 -28.41 9.60
C LEU A 13 34.55 -29.44 8.85
N ARG A 14 35.19 -30.36 8.11
CA ARG A 14 34.49 -31.48 7.44
C ARG A 14 33.75 -32.37 8.43
N ASN A 15 34.39 -32.72 9.55
CA ASN A 15 33.77 -33.54 10.58
C ASN A 15 32.52 -32.88 11.18
N LEU A 16 32.57 -31.58 11.48
CA LEU A 16 31.40 -30.84 11.97
C LEU A 16 30.30 -30.73 10.90
N GLN A 17 30.66 -30.56 9.63
CA GLN A 17 29.69 -30.54 8.54
C GLN A 17 28.97 -31.89 8.40
N GLU A 18 29.70 -33.00 8.53
CA GLU A 18 29.13 -34.35 8.54
C GLU A 18 28.19 -34.55 9.75
N GLN A 19 28.60 -34.14 10.95
CA GLN A 19 27.74 -34.22 12.14
C GLN A 19 26.46 -33.39 12.00
N VAL A 20 26.52 -32.20 11.39
CA VAL A 20 25.34 -31.38 11.09
C VAL A 20 24.41 -32.13 10.13
N GLN A 21 24.94 -32.74 9.06
CA GLN A 21 24.16 -33.50 8.08
C GLN A 21 23.53 -34.76 8.67
N GLU A 22 24.27 -35.51 9.48
CA GLU A 22 23.75 -36.67 10.20
C GLU A 22 22.61 -36.26 11.14
N LEU A 23 22.82 -35.19 11.92
CA LEU A 23 21.83 -34.72 12.88
C LEU A 23 20.57 -34.20 12.21
N PHE A 24 20.60 -33.71 10.96
CA PHE A 24 19.36 -33.38 10.25
C PHE A 24 18.45 -34.61 10.05
N GLN A 25 19.04 -35.79 9.83
CA GLN A 25 18.33 -37.04 9.52
C GLN A 25 17.89 -37.81 10.77
N CYS A 26 18.36 -37.45 11.96
CA CYS A 26 18.03 -38.14 13.21
C CYS A 26 16.71 -37.68 13.86
N ASP A 27 16.24 -38.50 14.81
CA ASP A 27 15.08 -38.21 15.65
C ASP A 27 15.31 -37.04 16.61
N LYS A 28 14.19 -36.46 17.08
CA LYS A 28 14.17 -35.23 17.89
C LYS A 28 14.94 -35.37 19.21
N ASP A 29 14.90 -36.54 19.85
CA ASP A 29 15.60 -36.79 21.12
C ASP A 29 17.13 -36.88 20.92
N LEU A 30 17.57 -37.44 19.79
CA LEU A 30 18.98 -37.51 19.45
C LEU A 30 19.53 -36.12 19.04
N LYS A 31 18.72 -35.32 18.32
CA LYS A 31 19.02 -33.90 18.06
C LYS A 31 19.19 -33.11 19.35
N GLN A 32 18.27 -33.27 20.31
CA GLN A 32 18.29 -32.54 21.57
C GLN A 32 19.50 -32.90 22.46
N SER A 33 19.95 -34.15 22.44
CA SER A 33 21.10 -34.59 23.24
C SER A 33 22.46 -34.20 22.66
N ARG A 34 22.61 -34.16 21.33
CA ARG A 34 23.89 -33.90 20.66
C ARG A 34 24.15 -32.45 20.28
N ILE A 35 23.10 -31.62 20.18
CA ILE A 35 23.22 -30.23 19.74
C ILE A 35 24.17 -29.40 20.63
N SER A 36 24.09 -29.56 21.95
CA SER A 36 24.96 -28.82 22.88
C SER A 36 26.45 -29.17 22.71
N SER A 37 26.76 -30.43 22.38
CA SER A 37 28.13 -30.87 22.11
C SER A 37 28.65 -30.28 20.79
N LEU A 38 27.81 -30.28 19.76
CA LEU A 38 28.13 -29.73 18.44
C LEU A 38 28.41 -28.21 18.51
N GLU A 39 27.62 -27.49 19.31
CA GLU A 39 27.83 -26.05 19.55
C GLU A 39 29.14 -25.77 20.28
N SER A 40 29.47 -26.58 21.28
CA SER A 40 30.76 -26.44 21.97
C SER A 40 31.94 -26.68 21.04
N SER A 41 31.86 -27.68 20.15
CA SER A 41 32.91 -27.95 19.16
C SER A 41 33.00 -26.87 18.08
N PHE A 42 31.87 -26.31 17.65
CA PHE A 42 31.84 -25.16 16.73
C PHE A 42 32.48 -23.92 17.35
N LEU A 43 32.14 -23.59 18.60
CA LEU A 43 32.72 -22.44 19.31
C LEU A 43 34.24 -22.59 19.49
N SER A 44 34.73 -23.79 19.82
CA SER A 44 36.16 -24.08 19.89
C SER A 44 36.85 -23.84 18.54
N LEU A 45 36.23 -24.27 17.43
CA LEU A 45 36.76 -24.08 16.08
C LEU A 45 36.79 -22.59 15.69
N CYS A 46 35.78 -21.80 16.06
CA CYS A 46 35.76 -20.35 15.85
C CYS A 46 36.87 -19.63 16.64
N GLU A 47 37.14 -20.07 17.87
CA GLU A 47 38.19 -19.49 18.71
C GLU A 47 39.59 -19.80 18.15
N GLU A 48 39.84 -21.05 17.75
CA GLU A 48 41.09 -21.46 17.09
C GLU A 48 41.30 -20.72 15.77
N THR A 49 40.25 -20.59 14.97
CA THR A 49 40.26 -19.80 13.72
C THR A 49 40.68 -18.37 13.97
N SER A 50 40.05 -17.71 14.96
CA SER A 50 40.29 -16.30 15.25
C SER A 50 41.72 -16.05 15.69
N LYS A 51 42.32 -16.99 16.44
CA LYS A 51 43.74 -16.93 16.85
C LYS A 51 44.70 -17.10 15.67
N SER A 52 44.37 -17.94 14.68
CA SER A 52 45.23 -18.25 13.54
C SER A 52 44.92 -17.45 12.26
N GLN A 53 43.90 -16.58 12.26
CA GLN A 53 43.46 -15.81 11.09
C GLN A 53 44.56 -14.96 10.44
N HIS A 54 45.47 -14.40 11.24
CA HIS A 54 46.56 -13.55 10.75
C HIS A 54 47.62 -14.32 9.94
N GLN A 55 47.57 -15.65 9.95
CA GLN A 55 48.54 -16.54 9.32
C GLN A 55 48.08 -17.06 7.94
N LEU A 56 46.87 -16.68 7.51
CA LEU A 56 46.20 -17.18 6.31
C LEU A 56 46.14 -16.12 5.20
N ALA A 57 46.22 -16.55 3.94
CA ALA A 57 46.04 -15.66 2.79
C ALA A 57 44.61 -15.07 2.74
N ALA A 58 44.42 -13.91 2.10
CA ALA A 58 43.12 -13.24 2.05
C ALA A 58 42.00 -14.12 1.45
N TYR A 59 42.34 -14.92 0.42
CA TYR A 59 41.43 -15.88 -0.19
C TYR A 59 41.03 -17.02 0.76
N GLU A 60 42.01 -17.59 1.48
CA GLU A 60 41.78 -18.67 2.44
C GLU A 60 40.94 -18.19 3.63
N ARG A 61 41.20 -16.97 4.13
CA ARG A 61 40.38 -16.32 5.16
C ARG A 61 38.93 -16.16 4.72
N ARG A 62 38.70 -15.73 3.48
CA ARG A 62 37.35 -15.57 2.92
C ARG A 62 36.63 -16.92 2.81
N LYS A 63 37.30 -17.94 2.26
CA LYS A 63 36.74 -19.30 2.13
C LYS A 63 36.38 -19.88 3.50
N LEU A 64 37.24 -19.69 4.49
CA LEU A 64 37.05 -20.20 5.83
C LEU A 64 35.88 -19.52 6.55
N ASN A 65 35.77 -18.19 6.45
CA ASN A 65 34.64 -17.45 7.02
C ASN A 65 33.30 -17.86 6.39
N LEU A 66 33.26 -18.13 5.09
CA LEU A 66 32.07 -18.65 4.41
C LEU A 66 31.66 -20.02 4.99
N SER A 67 32.61 -20.95 5.12
CA SER A 67 32.32 -22.29 5.66
C SER A 67 31.91 -22.28 7.14
N LEU A 68 32.44 -21.36 7.96
CA LEU A 68 31.98 -21.18 9.34
C LEU A 68 30.54 -20.62 9.41
N ASN A 69 30.20 -19.68 8.52
CA ASN A 69 28.83 -19.17 8.43
C ASN A 69 27.84 -20.26 8.01
N GLU A 70 28.18 -21.09 7.02
CA GLU A 70 27.38 -22.24 6.60
C GLU A 70 27.12 -23.23 7.75
N LEU A 71 28.16 -23.53 8.55
CA LEU A 71 28.05 -24.38 9.74
C LEU A 71 27.13 -23.77 10.79
N GLN A 72 27.29 -22.46 11.05
CA GLN A 72 26.44 -21.73 12.00
C GLN A 72 24.97 -21.76 11.59
N GLU A 73 24.67 -21.56 10.31
CA GLU A 73 23.32 -21.67 9.76
C GLU A 73 22.76 -23.09 9.90
N GLY A 74 23.57 -24.11 9.63
CA GLY A 74 23.19 -25.51 9.79
C GLY A 74 22.78 -25.84 11.23
N ILE A 75 23.60 -25.43 12.20
CA ILE A 75 23.31 -25.59 13.64
C ILE A 75 22.02 -24.85 14.03
N GLN A 76 21.84 -23.62 13.53
CA GLN A 76 20.65 -22.82 13.82
C GLN A 76 19.35 -23.45 13.27
N ARG A 77 19.39 -24.05 12.08
CA ARG A 77 18.24 -24.79 11.51
C ARG A 77 17.89 -26.01 12.36
N ILE A 78 18.87 -26.74 12.88
CA ILE A 78 18.62 -27.86 13.80
C ILE A 78 17.97 -27.33 15.09
N LYS A 79 18.46 -26.22 15.66
CA LYS A 79 17.82 -25.56 16.81
C LYS A 79 16.37 -25.17 16.55
N ASP A 80 16.10 -24.62 15.37
CA ASP A 80 14.74 -24.20 15.00
C ASP A 80 13.80 -25.39 14.83
N SER A 81 14.30 -26.54 14.39
CA SER A 81 13.54 -27.80 14.34
C SER A 81 13.18 -28.35 15.73
N LEU A 82 13.95 -28.01 16.76
CA LEU A 82 13.72 -28.44 18.14
C LEU A 82 12.69 -27.58 18.87
N LYS A 83 12.50 -26.32 18.44
CA LYS A 83 11.51 -25.39 19.02
C LYS A 83 10.09 -25.97 18.91
N PRO A 84 9.25 -25.84 19.96
CA PRO A 84 7.87 -26.30 19.89
C PRO A 84 7.12 -25.50 18.81
N GLN A 85 6.63 -26.20 17.79
CA GLN A 85 5.74 -25.60 16.80
C GLN A 85 4.34 -25.51 17.39
N TYR A 86 3.87 -24.29 17.64
CA TYR A 86 2.46 -24.03 17.90
C TYR A 86 1.68 -24.25 16.61
N LYS A 87 1.06 -25.43 16.47
CA LYS A 87 0.02 -25.63 15.45
C LYS A 87 -1.18 -24.78 15.86
N LEU A 88 -1.41 -23.67 15.18
CA LEU A 88 -2.69 -22.96 15.19
C LEU A 88 -3.78 -23.93 14.73
N ARG A 89 -4.49 -24.52 15.69
CA ARG A 89 -5.71 -25.30 15.43
C ARG A 89 -6.86 -24.32 15.23
N TRP A 90 -7.45 -24.37 14.05
CA TRP A 90 -8.77 -23.83 13.80
C TRP A 90 -9.76 -24.90 14.26
N ASP A 91 -10.36 -24.71 15.44
CA ASP A 91 -11.45 -25.57 15.88
C ASP A 91 -12.69 -25.23 15.07
N VAL A 92 -12.97 -26.06 14.06
CA VAL A 92 -14.31 -26.16 13.47
C VAL A 92 -15.19 -26.80 14.53
N ALA A 93 -16.07 -26.01 15.15
CA ALA A 93 -17.13 -26.51 16.01
C ALA A 93 -18.07 -27.41 15.19
N GLY A 94 -17.86 -28.73 15.29
CA GLY A 94 -18.79 -29.74 14.83
C GLY A 94 -19.93 -29.91 15.84
N LYS A 95 -21.17 -29.92 15.35
CA LYS A 95 -22.35 -30.38 16.10
C LYS A 95 -22.16 -31.83 16.53
N GLU A 96 -22.60 -32.11 17.76
CA GLU A 96 -22.44 -33.33 18.55
C GLU A 96 -22.96 -34.63 17.91
N LYS A 97 -22.37 -35.76 18.33
CA LYS A 97 -23.11 -36.97 18.76
C LYS A 97 -22.33 -37.76 19.83
N VAL A 98 -22.93 -37.76 21.02
CA VAL A 98 -22.87 -38.61 22.24
C VAL A 98 -21.99 -39.90 22.28
N SER A 99 -21.12 -39.92 23.32
CA SER A 99 -20.51 -40.93 24.26
C SER A 99 -20.73 -42.47 24.11
N PRO A 100 -20.03 -43.38 24.87
CA PRO A 100 -19.20 -43.23 26.11
C PRO A 100 -17.81 -43.96 26.06
N GLU A 101 -16.80 -43.72 26.91
CA GLU A 101 -16.66 -44.02 28.34
C GLU A 101 -15.34 -43.46 28.93
N ALA A 102 -15.38 -43.15 30.24
CA ALA A 102 -14.29 -43.21 31.26
C ALA A 102 -12.98 -42.41 31.04
N GLN A 103 -12.40 -41.67 31.98
CA GLN A 103 -12.56 -41.48 33.43
C GLN A 103 -11.69 -40.27 33.85
N LYS A 104 -12.23 -39.44 34.77
CA LYS A 104 -11.61 -38.79 35.96
C LYS A 104 -10.16 -38.23 35.84
N ALA A 105 -9.80 -37.03 36.33
CA ALA A 105 -10.24 -36.34 37.54
C ALA A 105 -9.76 -34.86 37.60
N SER A 106 -10.51 -34.06 38.38
CA SER A 106 -10.12 -32.95 39.30
C SER A 106 -9.33 -31.75 38.76
N GLU A 107 -9.94 -30.56 38.56
CA GLU A 107 -10.34 -29.52 39.55
C GLU A 107 -9.19 -28.92 40.38
N VAL A 108 -8.90 -27.61 40.20
CA VAL A 108 -8.96 -26.60 41.28
C VAL A 108 -9.30 -25.22 40.67
N LYS A 109 -10.35 -24.61 41.23
CA LYS A 109 -10.84 -23.23 41.03
C LYS A 109 -10.02 -22.22 41.83
N VAL A 110 -9.75 -21.03 41.28
CA VAL A 110 -9.76 -19.75 42.05
C VAL A 110 -10.22 -18.59 41.17
N SER A 111 -11.26 -17.90 41.62
CA SER A 111 -11.70 -16.52 41.30
C SER A 111 -12.44 -16.02 42.56
N PRO A 112 -12.68 -14.71 42.84
CA PRO A 112 -12.65 -13.55 41.94
C PRO A 112 -12.06 -12.24 42.54
N GLN A 113 -11.88 -11.18 41.73
CA GLN A 113 -12.41 -9.82 41.98
C GLN A 113 -12.19 -8.85 40.79
N HIS A 114 -13.22 -8.04 40.53
CA HIS A 114 -13.47 -7.16 39.37
C HIS A 114 -12.58 -5.92 39.22
N ILE A 115 -12.33 -5.51 37.96
CA ILE A 115 -12.61 -4.15 37.44
C ILE A 115 -13.12 -4.29 35.99
N GLU A 116 -14.33 -3.80 35.69
CA GLU A 116 -14.90 -3.67 34.34
C GLU A 116 -14.36 -2.43 33.61
N THR A 117 -14.25 -2.47 32.28
CA THR A 117 -14.97 -1.52 31.38
C THR A 117 -14.85 -1.88 29.88
N VAL A 118 -16.02 -2.27 29.33
CA VAL A 118 -16.63 -2.04 28.01
C VAL A 118 -16.02 -2.64 26.72
N SER A 119 -16.75 -3.61 26.16
CA SER A 119 -16.65 -4.17 24.80
C SER A 119 -17.62 -3.51 23.82
N ASP A 120 -17.23 -3.30 22.56
CA ASP A 120 -18.13 -2.85 21.48
C ASP A 120 -18.29 -3.98 20.43
N LYS A 121 -19.43 -4.70 20.44
CA LYS A 121 -19.81 -5.68 19.42
C LYS A 121 -20.80 -5.01 18.45
N SER A 122 -20.46 -4.89 17.17
CA SER A 122 -21.39 -4.41 16.14
C SER A 122 -22.44 -5.49 15.82
N ALA A 123 -23.73 -5.12 15.88
CA ALA A 123 -24.83 -6.02 15.53
C ALA A 123 -24.89 -6.25 14.01
N VAL A 124 -25.07 -7.50 13.58
CA VAL A 124 -25.26 -7.89 12.17
C VAL A 124 -26.67 -8.44 12.02
N PHE A 125 -27.43 -7.91 11.05
CA PHE A 125 -28.77 -8.37 10.77
C PHE A 125 -28.78 -9.23 9.51
N VAL A 126 -29.35 -10.42 9.61
CA VAL A 126 -29.35 -11.41 8.52
C VAL A 126 -30.79 -11.80 8.19
N VAL A 127 -31.14 -11.66 6.92
CA VAL A 127 -32.35 -12.21 6.31
C VAL A 127 -31.90 -13.36 5.44
N GLU A 128 -32.33 -14.58 5.75
CA GLU A 128 -31.89 -15.77 5.02
C GLU A 128 -33.01 -16.75 4.71
N ASN A 129 -32.85 -17.47 3.60
CA ASN A 129 -33.68 -18.61 3.21
C ASN A 129 -35.18 -18.30 3.05
N LEU A 130 -35.55 -17.06 2.69
CA LEU A 130 -36.93 -16.71 2.37
C LEU A 130 -37.32 -17.20 0.98
N LYS A 131 -38.58 -17.61 0.82
CA LYS A 131 -39.15 -18.05 -0.46
C LYS A 131 -40.54 -17.48 -0.66
N ASP A 132 -40.82 -16.94 -1.84
CA ASP A 132 -42.14 -16.43 -2.25
C ASP A 132 -42.73 -15.36 -1.31
N GLU A 133 -41.86 -14.59 -0.65
CA GLU A 133 -42.25 -13.64 0.40
C GLU A 133 -41.84 -12.19 0.08
N THR A 134 -42.65 -11.25 0.56
CA THR A 134 -42.27 -9.84 0.61
C THR A 134 -41.87 -9.48 2.03
N ARG A 135 -40.63 -9.01 2.20
CA ARG A 135 -40.09 -8.65 3.51
C ARG A 135 -39.58 -7.21 3.50
N ASN A 136 -40.25 -6.35 4.26
CA ASN A 136 -39.70 -5.06 4.66
C ASN A 136 -38.89 -5.25 5.94
N VAL A 137 -37.58 -5.10 5.81
CA VAL A 137 -36.66 -5.28 6.93
C VAL A 137 -36.82 -4.15 7.95
N THR A 138 -37.24 -2.95 7.53
CA THR A 138 -37.45 -1.80 8.41
C THR A 138 -38.49 -2.05 9.51
N ASP A 139 -39.53 -2.84 9.24
CA ASP A 139 -40.66 -3.03 10.18
C ASP A 139 -40.33 -3.98 11.35
N SER A 140 -39.28 -4.80 11.21
CA SER A 140 -38.81 -5.73 12.26
C SER A 140 -37.69 -5.14 13.11
N LEU A 141 -37.37 -3.86 12.92
CA LEU A 141 -36.22 -3.20 13.49
C LEU A 141 -36.68 -2.10 14.46
N VAL A 142 -36.42 -2.29 15.75
CA VAL A 142 -36.58 -1.23 16.74
C VAL A 142 -35.57 -0.11 16.43
N VAL A 143 -36.08 1.11 16.32
CA VAL A 143 -35.49 2.30 15.67
C VAL A 143 -34.15 2.79 16.26
N GLU A 144 -33.64 2.20 17.34
CA GLU A 144 -32.44 2.71 18.02
C GLU A 144 -31.12 1.99 17.67
N ASP A 145 -31.12 0.72 17.26
CA ASP A 145 -29.88 -0.10 17.23
C ASP A 145 -29.20 -0.27 15.85
N MET A 146 -29.83 0.13 14.74
CA MET A 146 -29.23 -0.02 13.40
C MET A 146 -28.31 1.13 12.97
N ARG A 147 -28.08 2.14 13.82
CA ARG A 147 -27.17 3.25 13.49
C ARG A 147 -25.71 2.82 13.25
N ARG A 148 -25.39 1.51 13.37
CA ARG A 148 -24.05 0.93 13.15
C ARG A 148 -24.04 -0.51 12.58
N SER A 149 -25.16 -1.05 12.10
CA SER A 149 -25.27 -2.49 11.80
C SER A 149 -25.07 -2.85 10.32
N ASP A 150 -24.42 -3.97 10.06
CA ASP A 150 -24.31 -4.55 8.73
C ASP A 150 -25.54 -5.40 8.41
N VAL A 151 -26.06 -5.31 7.18
CA VAL A 151 -27.25 -6.06 6.73
C VAL A 151 -26.87 -7.11 5.69
N ARG A 152 -27.38 -8.33 5.82
CA ARG A 152 -27.13 -9.41 4.86
C ARG A 152 -28.43 -10.06 4.40
N PHE A 153 -28.60 -10.20 3.09
CA PHE A 153 -29.67 -10.97 2.45
C PHE A 153 -29.04 -12.20 1.78
N LEU A 154 -29.38 -13.39 2.28
CA LEU A 154 -28.73 -14.64 1.89
C LEU A 154 -29.76 -15.65 1.37
N ASN A 155 -29.49 -16.29 0.23
CA ASN A 155 -30.22 -17.47 -0.26
C ASN A 155 -31.75 -17.31 -0.35
N CYS A 156 -32.25 -16.13 -0.73
CA CYS A 156 -33.69 -15.89 -0.89
C CYS A 156 -34.12 -16.09 -2.35
N GLU A 157 -35.33 -16.63 -2.55
CA GLU A 157 -35.88 -16.98 -3.86
C GLU A 157 -37.28 -16.41 -4.05
N ASN A 158 -37.59 -15.84 -5.22
CA ASN A 158 -38.90 -15.23 -5.54
C ASN A 158 -39.36 -14.17 -4.50
N CYS A 159 -38.44 -13.43 -3.91
CA CYS A 159 -38.75 -12.48 -2.83
C CYS A 159 -38.69 -11.02 -3.28
N CYS A 160 -39.51 -10.16 -2.65
CA CYS A 160 -39.36 -8.71 -2.71
C CYS A 160 -38.84 -8.19 -1.37
N LEU A 161 -37.62 -7.67 -1.35
CA LEU A 161 -36.87 -7.32 -0.15
C LEU A 161 -36.63 -5.81 -0.10
N TYR A 162 -37.02 -5.17 1.00
CA TYR A 162 -36.92 -3.71 1.17
C TYR A 162 -36.12 -3.36 2.43
N LEU A 163 -35.25 -2.35 2.31
CA LEU A 163 -34.57 -1.70 3.43
C LEU A 163 -34.77 -0.18 3.30
N ASN A 164 -35.75 0.36 4.02
CA ASN A 164 -36.09 1.78 4.03
C ASN A 164 -35.32 2.51 5.13
N SER A 165 -34.00 2.39 5.11
CA SER A 165 -33.07 3.04 6.03
C SER A 165 -31.66 3.00 5.43
N TRP A 166 -30.76 3.84 5.93
CA TRP A 166 -29.33 3.67 5.67
C TRP A 166 -28.72 2.54 6.51
N THR A 167 -27.63 1.96 6.02
CA THR A 167 -26.83 0.93 6.70
C THR A 167 -25.33 1.14 6.41
N ARG A 168 -24.45 0.55 7.23
CA ARG A 168 -23.01 0.67 7.05
C ARG A 168 -22.53 -0.16 5.86
N ASN A 169 -22.67 -1.48 5.93
CA ASN A 169 -22.40 -2.40 4.81
C ASN A 169 -23.63 -3.25 4.50
N CYS A 170 -23.78 -3.63 3.23
CA CYS A 170 -24.77 -4.61 2.82
C CYS A 170 -24.17 -5.75 2.00
N GLN A 171 -24.60 -6.98 2.27
CA GLN A 171 -24.26 -8.16 1.46
C GLN A 171 -25.51 -8.79 0.88
N LEU A 172 -25.54 -8.99 -0.43
CA LEU A 172 -26.55 -9.73 -1.16
C LEU A 172 -25.89 -10.99 -1.72
N LYS A 173 -26.27 -12.16 -1.25
CA LYS A 173 -25.66 -13.42 -1.69
C LYS A 173 -26.70 -14.48 -2.02
N GLY A 174 -26.57 -15.13 -3.18
CA GLY A 174 -27.38 -16.30 -3.51
C GLY A 174 -28.85 -15.98 -3.77
N LEU A 175 -29.18 -14.76 -4.21
CA LEU A 175 -30.57 -14.35 -4.47
C LEU A 175 -31.03 -14.83 -5.85
N ARG A 176 -32.26 -15.35 -5.95
CA ARG A 176 -32.84 -15.84 -7.22
C ARG A 176 -34.23 -15.27 -7.45
N HIS A 177 -34.51 -14.72 -8.64
CA HIS A 177 -35.83 -14.15 -8.96
C HIS A 177 -36.30 -13.10 -7.94
N CYS A 178 -35.35 -12.34 -7.37
CA CYS A 178 -35.61 -11.43 -6.27
C CYS A 178 -35.59 -9.97 -6.74
N LYS A 179 -36.48 -9.16 -6.17
CA LYS A 179 -36.41 -7.70 -6.27
C LYS A 179 -35.92 -7.12 -4.96
N VAL A 180 -34.81 -6.38 -4.99
CA VAL A 180 -34.19 -5.83 -3.77
C VAL A 180 -34.12 -4.31 -3.88
N MET A 181 -34.67 -3.61 -2.90
CA MET A 181 -34.64 -2.16 -2.82
C MET A 181 -33.95 -1.70 -1.54
N LEU A 182 -32.76 -1.14 -1.70
CA LEU A 182 -31.94 -0.70 -0.57
C LEU A 182 -31.91 0.82 -0.49
N GLY A 183 -32.07 1.35 0.71
CA GLY A 183 -31.62 2.69 1.08
C GLY A 183 -30.10 2.84 1.00
N PRO A 184 -29.58 4.05 1.28
CA PRO A 184 -28.20 4.37 1.00
C PRO A 184 -27.24 3.67 1.97
N VAL A 185 -26.17 3.10 1.42
CA VAL A 185 -25.17 2.32 2.16
C VAL A 185 -23.88 3.12 2.31
N GLU A 186 -23.41 3.28 3.54
CA GLU A 186 -22.30 4.17 3.88
C GLU A 186 -21.00 3.76 3.20
N THR A 187 -20.63 2.48 3.24
CA THR A 187 -19.33 2.01 2.76
C THR A 187 -19.44 1.17 1.50
N ALA A 188 -19.98 -0.04 1.58
CA ALA A 188 -19.95 -0.95 0.44
C ALA A 188 -21.14 -1.89 0.38
N VAL A 189 -21.52 -2.23 -0.85
CA VAL A 189 -22.46 -3.32 -1.15
C VAL A 189 -21.76 -4.39 -1.96
N TYR A 190 -21.83 -5.62 -1.44
CA TYR A 190 -21.28 -6.82 -2.07
C TYR A 190 -22.42 -7.67 -2.59
N ILE A 191 -22.49 -7.87 -3.90
CA ILE A 191 -23.52 -8.65 -4.59
C ILE A 191 -22.85 -9.87 -5.22
N GLN A 192 -23.20 -11.06 -4.75
CA GLN A 192 -22.55 -12.31 -5.12
C GLN A 192 -23.58 -13.38 -5.49
N GLU A 193 -23.31 -14.18 -6.52
CA GLU A 193 -24.08 -15.39 -6.82
C GLU A 193 -25.61 -15.12 -7.02
N CYS A 194 -25.98 -13.96 -7.56
CA CYS A 194 -27.39 -13.58 -7.75
C CYS A 194 -27.85 -13.85 -9.20
N THR A 195 -29.07 -14.37 -9.38
CA THR A 195 -29.61 -14.75 -10.70
C THR A 195 -31.02 -14.22 -10.91
N ASP A 196 -31.28 -13.61 -12.07
CA ASP A 196 -32.59 -13.05 -12.44
C ASP A 196 -33.16 -12.10 -11.38
N CYS A 197 -32.32 -11.18 -10.89
CA CYS A 197 -32.68 -10.24 -9.83
C CYS A 197 -32.76 -8.81 -10.36
N ASP A 198 -33.64 -8.02 -9.75
CA ASP A 198 -33.75 -6.57 -9.98
C ASP A 198 -33.38 -5.81 -8.70
N ILE A 199 -32.18 -5.21 -8.69
CA ILE A 199 -31.53 -4.72 -7.47
C ILE A 199 -31.28 -3.22 -7.57
N TYR A 200 -31.82 -2.46 -6.61
CA TYR A 200 -31.65 -1.03 -6.46
C TYR A 200 -30.68 -0.78 -5.32
N VAL A 201 -29.56 -0.10 -5.62
CA VAL A 201 -28.48 0.10 -4.66
C VAL A 201 -27.84 1.47 -4.78
N ALA A 202 -27.69 2.16 -3.65
CA ALA A 202 -26.91 3.38 -3.55
C ALA A 202 -25.79 3.17 -2.52
N ALA A 203 -24.51 3.30 -2.92
CA ALA A 203 -23.38 3.08 -2.01
C ALA A 203 -22.09 3.79 -2.45
N GLN A 204 -21.12 3.96 -1.55
CA GLN A 204 -19.80 4.45 -1.98
C GLN A 204 -19.11 3.45 -2.93
N GLN A 205 -19.15 2.15 -2.61
CA GLN A 205 -18.64 1.07 -3.46
C GLN A 205 -19.73 0.03 -3.77
N VAL A 206 -19.86 -0.36 -5.04
CA VAL A 206 -20.74 -1.45 -5.47
C VAL A 206 -19.90 -2.51 -6.17
N ARG A 207 -19.84 -3.72 -5.60
CA ARG A 207 -19.07 -4.85 -6.13
C ARG A 207 -20.01 -5.99 -6.48
N ILE A 208 -19.96 -6.42 -7.73
CA ILE A 208 -20.88 -7.38 -8.34
C ILE A 208 -20.07 -8.54 -8.90
N HIS A 209 -20.46 -9.75 -8.52
CA HIS A 209 -19.62 -10.91 -8.71
C HIS A 209 -20.47 -12.19 -8.91
N ASP A 210 -20.10 -13.03 -9.88
CA ASP A 210 -20.80 -14.29 -10.19
C ASP A 210 -22.34 -14.13 -10.37
N CYS A 211 -22.80 -13.01 -10.95
CA CYS A 211 -24.22 -12.69 -11.15
C CYS A 211 -24.71 -12.94 -12.59
N HIS A 212 -25.97 -13.32 -12.79
CA HIS A 212 -26.49 -13.72 -14.11
C HIS A 212 -27.90 -13.18 -14.38
N SER A 213 -28.12 -12.57 -15.56
CA SER A 213 -29.44 -12.04 -15.97
C SER A 213 -30.02 -11.01 -14.98
N CYS A 214 -29.18 -10.18 -14.37
CA CYS A 214 -29.61 -9.22 -13.34
C CYS A 214 -29.69 -7.78 -13.86
N THR A 215 -30.64 -7.02 -13.34
CA THR A 215 -30.70 -5.56 -13.53
C THR A 215 -30.25 -4.84 -12.26
N PHE A 216 -29.28 -3.93 -12.39
CA PHE A 216 -28.76 -3.11 -11.31
C PHE A 216 -29.10 -1.64 -11.53
N ARG A 217 -29.91 -1.08 -10.64
CA ARG A 217 -30.20 0.35 -10.58
C ARG A 217 -29.32 1.00 -9.54
N VAL A 218 -28.26 1.66 -10.00
CA VAL A 218 -27.12 2.01 -9.14
C VAL A 218 -27.00 3.50 -8.94
N GLN A 219 -26.57 3.91 -7.75
CA GLN A 219 -25.94 5.21 -7.53
C GLN A 219 -24.65 4.97 -6.76
N SER A 220 -23.51 5.28 -7.36
CA SER A 220 -22.22 4.98 -6.74
C SER A 220 -21.23 6.11 -6.84
N LYS A 221 -20.52 6.39 -5.74
CA LYS A 221 -19.47 7.40 -5.73
C LYS A 221 -18.23 6.96 -6.53
N GLN A 222 -17.90 5.66 -6.50
CA GLN A 222 -16.70 5.10 -7.11
C GLN A 222 -16.97 4.27 -8.38
N GLY A 223 -18.25 4.17 -8.79
CA GLY A 223 -18.68 3.30 -9.90
C GLY A 223 -18.78 1.82 -9.49
N SER A 224 -19.45 1.03 -10.32
CA SER A 224 -19.66 -0.41 -10.09
C SER A 224 -18.47 -1.22 -10.59
N ILE A 225 -18.05 -2.20 -9.79
CA ILE A 225 -17.08 -3.23 -10.19
C ILE A 225 -17.88 -4.49 -10.53
N LEU A 226 -17.67 -5.05 -11.71
CA LEU A 226 -18.34 -6.23 -12.22
C LEU A 226 -17.30 -7.31 -12.51
N GLU A 227 -17.45 -8.51 -11.97
CA GLU A 227 -16.58 -9.65 -12.30
C GLU A 227 -17.43 -10.91 -12.52
N ARG A 228 -16.99 -11.78 -13.44
CA ARG A 228 -17.59 -13.11 -13.69
C ARG A 228 -19.13 -13.12 -13.78
N SER A 229 -19.73 -12.08 -14.35
CA SER A 229 -21.19 -11.89 -14.38
C SER A 229 -21.70 -11.72 -15.81
N LYS A 230 -22.85 -12.33 -16.16
CA LYS A 230 -23.36 -12.36 -17.54
C LYS A 230 -24.78 -11.80 -17.65
N ASP A 231 -25.09 -11.19 -18.80
CA ASP A 231 -26.41 -10.62 -19.12
C ASP A 231 -26.86 -9.56 -18.09
N ILE A 232 -25.97 -8.60 -17.82
CA ILE A 232 -26.18 -7.61 -16.77
C ILE A 232 -26.68 -6.29 -17.36
N VAL A 233 -27.70 -5.69 -16.76
CA VAL A 233 -28.23 -4.39 -17.20
C VAL A 233 -28.01 -3.35 -16.13
N PHE A 234 -27.40 -2.20 -16.46
CA PHE A 234 -27.26 -1.07 -15.53
C PHE A 234 -28.25 0.04 -15.87
N GLY A 235 -28.85 0.62 -14.84
CA GLY A 235 -29.75 1.77 -14.94
C GLY A 235 -29.59 2.75 -13.78
N PRO A 236 -30.23 3.91 -13.84
CA PRO A 236 -30.21 4.88 -12.74
C PRO A 236 -30.92 4.34 -11.50
N TYR A 237 -30.39 4.67 -10.32
CA TYR A 237 -31.10 4.51 -9.07
C TYR A 237 -32.33 5.41 -9.02
N ILE A 238 -33.51 4.82 -8.80
CA ILE A 238 -34.82 5.50 -8.80
C ILE A 238 -35.67 5.11 -7.58
N TYR A 239 -35.07 4.50 -6.57
CA TYR A 239 -35.82 4.08 -5.38
C TYR A 239 -35.99 5.27 -4.43
N GLU A 240 -37.22 5.49 -3.97
CA GLU A 240 -37.60 6.58 -3.06
C GLU A 240 -38.45 6.01 -1.92
N TYR A 241 -38.23 6.50 -0.70
CA TYR A 241 -39.04 6.21 0.48
C TYR A 241 -39.05 7.43 1.43
N PRO A 242 -40.03 7.56 2.33
CA PRO A 242 -40.08 8.69 3.26
C PRO A 242 -38.82 8.80 4.13
N GLY A 243 -38.12 9.94 4.07
CA GLY A 243 -36.90 10.20 4.85
C GLY A 243 -35.59 9.78 4.17
N ILE A 244 -35.64 9.37 2.88
CA ILE A 244 -34.47 8.95 2.13
C ILE A 244 -33.43 10.08 1.97
N GLU A 245 -33.86 11.35 1.88
CA GLU A 245 -32.96 12.50 1.74
C GLU A 245 -32.05 12.66 2.96
N ASP A 246 -32.62 12.56 4.17
CA ASP A 246 -31.88 12.63 5.44
C ASP A 246 -30.89 11.45 5.55
N ASP A 247 -31.26 10.28 5.03
CA ASP A 247 -30.40 9.10 5.01
C ASP A 247 -29.22 9.27 4.05
N PHE A 248 -29.44 9.84 2.86
CA PHE A 248 -28.37 10.21 1.93
C PHE A 248 -27.43 11.26 2.51
N GLU A 249 -27.97 12.22 3.28
CA GLU A 249 -27.17 13.23 3.98
C GLU A 249 -26.29 12.59 5.05
N LYS A 250 -26.84 11.70 5.89
CA LYS A 250 -26.11 11.00 6.95
C LYS A 250 -24.93 10.19 6.40
N VAL A 251 -25.12 9.47 5.30
CA VAL A 251 -24.04 8.67 4.68
C VAL A 251 -23.15 9.48 3.73
N HIS A 252 -23.41 10.77 3.57
CA HIS A 252 -22.65 11.70 2.72
C HIS A 252 -22.54 11.21 1.25
N LEU A 253 -23.63 10.63 0.73
CA LEU A 253 -23.66 9.99 -0.58
C LEU A 253 -24.33 10.88 -1.66
N TYR A 254 -23.76 12.06 -1.88
CA TYR A 254 -24.13 12.92 -3.00
C TYR A 254 -23.30 12.55 -4.24
N CYS A 255 -23.91 11.80 -5.15
CA CYS A 255 -23.22 11.26 -6.32
C CYS A 255 -23.38 12.13 -7.57
N GLU A 256 -22.38 12.07 -8.45
CA GLU A 256 -22.38 12.75 -9.73
C GLU A 256 -23.51 12.22 -10.64
N LYS A 257 -24.09 13.11 -11.45
CA LYS A 257 -25.06 12.75 -12.49
C LYS A 257 -24.47 11.63 -13.37
N ASP A 258 -25.27 10.61 -13.67
CA ASP A 258 -24.88 9.44 -14.47
C ASP A 258 -23.82 8.51 -13.85
N SER A 259 -23.62 8.55 -12.53
CA SER A 259 -22.68 7.63 -11.85
C SER A 259 -22.91 6.14 -12.14
N TRP A 260 -24.15 5.73 -12.42
CA TRP A 260 -24.53 4.36 -12.79
C TRP A 260 -23.94 3.86 -14.11
N LYS A 261 -23.51 4.78 -15.00
CA LYS A 261 -22.85 4.42 -16.27
C LYS A 261 -21.38 4.02 -16.06
N LYS A 262 -20.80 4.31 -14.90
CA LYS A 262 -19.39 4.02 -14.58
C LYS A 262 -19.26 2.57 -14.11
N VAL A 263 -19.21 1.64 -15.07
CA VAL A 263 -19.04 0.20 -14.82
C VAL A 263 -17.62 -0.22 -15.20
N ARG A 264 -16.91 -0.86 -14.27
CA ARG A 264 -15.60 -1.49 -14.49
C ARG A 264 -15.79 -3.00 -14.54
N ASP A 265 -15.58 -3.61 -15.71
CA ASP A 265 -15.77 -5.04 -15.96
C ASP A 265 -14.43 -5.78 -15.95
N PHE A 266 -14.30 -6.77 -15.07
CA PHE A 266 -13.10 -7.57 -14.81
C PHE A 266 -13.28 -9.04 -15.24
N GLN A 267 -14.12 -9.35 -16.23
CA GLN A 267 -14.24 -10.71 -16.82
C GLN A 267 -13.02 -11.21 -17.61
N PHE A 268 -11.80 -10.93 -17.13
CA PHE A 268 -10.55 -11.15 -17.87
C PHE A 268 -9.97 -12.58 -17.78
N LEU A 269 -10.79 -13.61 -17.54
CA LEU A 269 -10.33 -15.01 -17.39
C LEU A 269 -11.04 -16.05 -18.26
N SER A 270 -12.01 -15.66 -19.11
CA SER A 270 -12.72 -16.62 -19.97
C SER A 270 -12.77 -16.16 -21.43
N ASN A 271 -11.93 -16.79 -22.26
CA ASN A 271 -11.96 -16.89 -23.73
C ASN A 271 -12.30 -15.63 -24.55
N PHE A 272 -11.31 -15.21 -25.34
CA PHE A 272 -11.21 -14.03 -26.22
C PHE A 272 -12.27 -13.84 -27.34
N ARG A 273 -13.53 -14.26 -27.18
CA ARG A 273 -14.54 -14.15 -28.26
C ARG A 273 -15.96 -13.72 -27.89
N GLU A 274 -16.31 -13.39 -26.65
CA GLU A 274 -17.70 -12.99 -26.35
C GLU A 274 -17.89 -11.46 -26.18
N ARG A 275 -19.07 -11.01 -26.63
CA ARG A 275 -19.56 -9.62 -26.67
C ARG A 275 -19.63 -9.03 -25.26
N LYS A 276 -19.73 -7.70 -25.14
CA LYS A 276 -19.98 -7.00 -23.86
C LYS A 276 -21.10 -7.72 -23.07
N HIS A 277 -20.76 -8.26 -21.89
CA HIS A 277 -21.67 -9.06 -21.05
C HIS A 277 -22.62 -8.21 -20.19
N TRP A 278 -22.62 -6.90 -20.43
CA TRP A 278 -23.52 -5.96 -19.83
C TRP A 278 -23.94 -4.88 -20.83
N ARG A 279 -25.10 -4.27 -20.58
CA ARG A 279 -25.61 -3.13 -21.33
C ARG A 279 -26.16 -2.05 -20.41
N LEU A 280 -26.27 -0.84 -20.92
CA LEU A 280 -27.02 0.23 -20.27
C LEU A 280 -28.50 0.13 -20.67
N LEU A 281 -29.38 0.55 -19.76
CA LEU A 281 -30.81 0.74 -20.05
C LEU A 281 -30.99 1.87 -21.07
N GLU A 282 -31.78 1.66 -22.13
CA GLU A 282 -32.04 2.69 -23.16
C GLU A 282 -33.15 3.68 -22.72
N GLN A 283 -33.14 4.91 -23.24
CA GLN A 283 -34.03 6.01 -22.81
C GLN A 283 -35.54 5.70 -22.93
N ASP A 284 -35.94 4.78 -23.80
CA ASP A 284 -37.34 4.36 -23.95
C ASP A 284 -37.75 3.26 -22.94
N GLU A 285 -36.80 2.45 -22.46
CA GLU A 285 -37.00 1.49 -21.36
C GLU A 285 -37.06 2.22 -19.99
N GLU A 286 -36.38 3.38 -19.84
CA GLU A 286 -36.43 4.25 -18.66
C GLU A 286 -37.85 4.81 -18.39
N LYS A 287 -38.61 5.14 -19.44
CA LYS A 287 -40.00 5.63 -19.34
C LYS A 287 -40.98 4.54 -18.88
N CYS A 288 -40.79 3.30 -19.32
CA CYS A 288 -41.61 2.17 -18.86
C CYS A 288 -41.31 1.80 -17.38
N ALA A 289 -40.05 1.90 -16.94
CA ALA A 289 -39.66 1.60 -15.56
C ALA A 289 -40.17 2.63 -14.55
N SER A 290 -40.11 3.93 -14.88
CA SER A 290 -40.64 5.02 -14.05
C SER A 290 -42.18 4.97 -13.91
N THR A 291 -42.89 4.52 -14.95
CA THR A 291 -44.36 4.38 -14.92
C THR A 291 -44.81 3.21 -14.04
N ARG A 292 -44.01 2.15 -13.89
CA ARG A 292 -44.27 1.02 -12.96
C ARG A 292 -43.84 1.29 -11.51
N ALA A 293 -42.85 2.17 -11.30
CA ALA A 293 -42.40 2.57 -9.96
C ALA A 293 -43.32 3.62 -9.30
N THR A 294 -44.12 4.34 -10.09
CA THR A 294 -45.03 5.38 -9.58
C THR A 294 -46.43 4.81 -9.32
N LEU A 295 -46.63 4.11 -8.21
CA LEU A 295 -47.97 3.87 -7.67
C LEU A 295 -48.23 4.88 -6.54
N LYS A 296 -49.09 5.86 -6.87
CA LYS A 296 -49.68 6.95 -6.09
C LYS A 296 -48.78 8.16 -5.79
N LYS A 297 -48.71 9.05 -6.80
CA LYS A 297 -48.55 10.50 -6.58
C LYS A 297 -49.70 11.02 -5.72
N SER A 298 -49.37 11.66 -4.59
CA SER A 298 -50.08 12.86 -4.16
C SER A 298 -49.14 13.82 -3.42
N ASN A 299 -49.03 15.01 -4.02
CA ASN A 299 -48.60 16.29 -3.47
C ASN A 299 -47.12 16.69 -3.63
N VAL A 300 -46.95 17.50 -4.68
CA VAL A 300 -45.82 18.34 -5.07
C VAL A 300 -45.60 19.46 -4.06
N PHE A 301 -44.34 19.78 -3.74
CA PHE A 301 -43.90 21.14 -3.45
C PHE A 301 -42.57 21.46 -4.16
N PRO A 302 -42.38 22.68 -4.70
CA PRO A 302 -41.27 23.01 -5.60
C PRO A 302 -39.96 23.35 -4.85
N ILE A 303 -38.84 22.92 -5.42
CA ILE A 303 -37.49 23.26 -4.97
C ILE A 303 -37.17 24.73 -5.29
N LYS A 304 -36.90 25.54 -4.26
CA LYS A 304 -36.30 26.88 -4.41
C LYS A 304 -34.79 26.75 -4.62
N THR A 305 -34.30 27.23 -5.76
CA THR A 305 -32.88 27.49 -6.03
C THR A 305 -32.37 28.65 -5.16
N LEU A 306 -31.31 28.45 -4.38
CA LEU A 306 -30.59 29.53 -3.68
C LEU A 306 -29.29 29.92 -4.43
N ASN A 307 -29.08 31.22 -4.52
CA ASN A 307 -28.13 31.93 -5.40
C ASN A 307 -26.74 32.09 -4.75
N PRO A 308 -25.60 31.81 -5.43
CA PRO A 308 -24.28 31.87 -4.82
C PRO A 308 -23.65 33.28 -4.96
N ARG A 309 -24.08 34.21 -4.11
CA ARG A 309 -23.38 35.50 -3.90
C ARG A 309 -23.39 35.88 -2.43
N ARG A 310 -22.43 35.34 -1.67
CA ARG A 310 -21.82 35.93 -0.45
C ARG A 310 -20.99 34.86 0.24
N ARG A 311 -19.67 34.88 0.00
CA ARG A 311 -18.61 34.52 0.94
C ARG A 311 -17.26 34.81 0.28
N ARG A 312 -16.91 36.10 0.29
CA ARG A 312 -15.57 36.61 -0.04
C ARG A 312 -15.30 37.72 0.97
N LEU A 313 -14.65 37.39 2.09
CA LEU A 313 -14.01 38.32 3.03
C LEU A 313 -13.45 37.55 4.23
N ALA A 314 -12.18 37.14 4.14
CA ALA A 314 -11.18 37.10 5.21
C ALA A 314 -9.92 36.42 4.65
N LEU A 315 -8.73 36.90 5.05
CA LEU A 315 -7.38 36.46 4.65
C LEU A 315 -6.87 36.96 3.29
N VAL A 316 -6.81 38.28 3.13
CA VAL A 316 -5.75 38.94 2.35
C VAL A 316 -5.25 40.15 3.13
N SER A 317 -4.20 39.96 3.93
CA SER A 317 -3.25 41.02 4.29
C SER A 317 -2.07 40.41 5.04
N CYS A 318 -0.96 40.13 4.36
CA CYS A 318 0.40 40.37 4.86
C CYS A 318 1.41 39.89 3.81
N LEU A 319 1.53 40.58 2.68
CA LEU A 319 2.66 40.39 1.77
C LEU A 319 2.98 41.74 1.10
N THR A 320 3.55 42.66 1.87
CA THR A 320 4.39 43.74 1.37
C THR A 320 5.20 44.29 2.53
N GLU A 321 6.50 44.02 2.56
CA GLU A 321 7.62 44.96 2.78
C GLU A 321 8.91 44.17 3.06
N LYS A 322 9.87 44.19 2.13
CA LYS A 322 11.13 44.95 2.13
C LYS A 322 12.36 44.04 2.33
N ARG A 323 13.12 43.85 1.25
CA ARG A 323 14.53 43.45 1.29
C ARG A 323 15.37 44.62 1.82
N LYS A 324 16.25 44.36 2.79
CA LYS A 324 17.61 44.93 2.87
C LYS A 324 18.50 44.11 3.83
N SER A 325 19.58 43.59 3.25
CA SER A 325 20.90 43.20 3.80
C SER A 325 21.08 42.89 5.30
N SER A 326 21.38 41.62 5.60
CA SER A 326 22.55 41.23 6.42
C SER A 326 22.79 39.72 6.27
N SER A 327 24.01 39.33 5.95
CA SER A 327 24.48 37.96 5.78
C SER A 327 24.49 37.18 7.09
N GLN A 328 23.37 36.52 7.39
CA GLN A 328 23.28 35.34 8.25
C GLN A 328 22.22 34.43 7.61
N SER A 329 22.57 33.19 7.29
CA SER A 329 21.67 32.20 6.71
C SER A 329 20.58 31.86 7.71
N VAL A 330 19.45 32.55 7.63
CA VAL A 330 18.24 32.19 8.39
C VAL A 330 17.68 30.94 7.72
N VAL A 331 18.07 29.77 8.21
CA VAL A 331 17.47 28.49 7.86
C VAL A 331 16.01 28.55 8.35
N GLY A 332 15.05 28.48 7.42
CA GLY A 332 13.64 28.48 7.78
C GLY A 332 13.25 27.25 8.59
N GLU A 333 12.05 27.27 9.19
CA GLU A 333 11.53 26.10 9.90
C GLU A 333 11.57 24.87 8.97
N PRO A 334 11.95 23.68 9.50
CA PRO A 334 11.93 22.45 8.72
C PRO A 334 10.59 22.29 8.00
N SER A 335 10.62 21.93 6.73
CA SER A 335 9.40 21.66 5.95
C SER A 335 9.56 20.49 5.00
N VAL A 336 10.80 19.99 4.85
CA VAL A 336 11.15 18.81 4.06
C VAL A 336 11.79 17.75 4.94
N PHE A 337 11.32 16.52 4.81
CA PHE A 337 11.98 15.32 5.32
C PHE A 337 12.52 14.52 4.14
N CYS A 338 13.84 14.43 4.01
CA CYS A 338 14.53 13.76 2.91
C CYS A 338 15.19 12.47 3.40
N TYR A 339 14.54 11.34 3.16
CA TYR A 339 15.17 10.03 3.34
C TYR A 339 16.16 9.77 2.21
N GLY A 340 17.35 9.26 2.49
CA GLY A 340 18.44 9.24 1.50
C GLY A 340 19.08 10.62 1.28
N GLY A 341 19.06 11.49 2.30
CA GLY A 341 19.50 12.89 2.18
C GLY A 341 20.99 13.08 1.91
N ALA A 342 21.82 12.06 2.13
CA ALA A 342 23.25 12.09 1.79
C ALA A 342 23.54 11.59 0.36
N SER A 343 22.52 11.09 -0.36
CA SER A 343 22.66 10.69 -1.75
C SER A 343 22.83 11.90 -2.68
N ALA A 344 23.30 11.67 -3.92
CA ALA A 344 23.43 12.73 -4.92
C ALA A 344 22.11 13.49 -5.16
N PHE A 345 20.98 12.77 -5.18
CA PHE A 345 19.66 13.40 -5.32
C PHE A 345 19.21 14.12 -4.03
N GLY A 346 19.48 13.53 -2.86
CA GLY A 346 19.16 14.12 -1.56
C GLY A 346 19.93 15.42 -1.29
N VAL A 347 21.18 15.50 -1.73
CA VAL A 347 21.99 16.73 -1.67
C VAL A 347 21.37 17.83 -2.54
N GLU A 348 20.94 17.53 -3.76
CA GLU A 348 20.26 18.52 -4.61
C GLU A 348 18.89 18.95 -4.07
N ILE A 349 18.12 18.04 -3.47
CA ILE A 349 16.89 18.40 -2.75
C ILE A 349 17.24 19.36 -1.61
N THR A 350 18.27 19.05 -0.83
CA THR A 350 18.69 19.90 0.29
C THR A 350 19.06 21.28 -0.19
N ARG A 351 19.99 21.39 -1.16
CA ARG A 351 20.45 22.65 -1.74
C ARG A 351 19.28 23.47 -2.28
N ARG A 352 18.39 22.86 -3.07
CA ARG A 352 17.30 23.62 -3.71
C ARG A 352 16.28 24.16 -2.71
N PHE A 353 15.95 23.39 -1.68
CA PHE A 353 15.00 23.82 -0.66
C PHE A 353 15.61 24.83 0.31
N THR A 354 16.89 24.70 0.67
CA THR A 354 17.58 25.70 1.51
C THR A 354 17.73 27.04 0.78
N GLU A 355 18.01 27.04 -0.52
CA GLU A 355 17.94 28.25 -1.38
C GLU A 355 16.55 28.89 -1.40
N GLY A 356 15.50 28.07 -1.30
CA GLY A 356 14.11 28.51 -1.16
C GLY A 356 13.74 29.02 0.23
N GLY A 357 14.66 28.98 1.20
CA GLY A 357 14.42 29.36 2.59
C GLY A 357 13.72 28.28 3.43
N ASN A 358 13.66 27.03 2.95
CA ASN A 358 13.05 25.91 3.66
C ASN A 358 14.10 25.14 4.48
N GLY A 359 13.75 24.73 5.70
CA GLY A 359 14.57 23.77 6.45
C GLY A 359 14.37 22.34 5.95
N VAL A 360 15.45 21.56 5.97
CA VAL A 360 15.48 20.16 5.48
C VAL A 360 16.04 19.25 6.56
N VAL A 361 15.31 18.19 6.89
CA VAL A 361 15.82 17.08 7.71
C VAL A 361 16.33 15.99 6.78
N SER A 362 17.62 15.70 6.85
CA SER A 362 18.26 14.59 6.15
C SER A 362 18.18 13.33 7.00
N VAL A 363 17.78 12.20 6.43
CA VAL A 363 17.81 10.89 7.10
C VAL A 363 18.54 9.89 6.22
N ASP A 364 19.66 9.35 6.69
CA ASP A 364 20.50 8.45 5.91
C ASP A 364 21.39 7.59 6.83
N SER A 365 22.12 6.64 6.25
CA SER A 365 23.24 5.95 6.88
C SER A 365 24.52 6.81 6.97
N ALA A 366 24.61 7.85 6.14
CA ALA A 366 25.70 8.81 6.12
C ALA A 366 25.26 10.20 6.59
N GLN A 367 26.23 11.06 6.92
CA GLN A 367 25.95 12.45 7.30
C GLN A 367 25.38 13.23 6.10
N GLY A 368 24.27 13.93 6.32
CA GLY A 368 23.69 14.85 5.33
C GLY A 368 24.56 16.09 5.08
N SER A 369 24.21 16.86 4.06
CA SER A 369 24.86 18.15 3.76
C SER A 369 24.86 19.07 4.98
N SER A 370 25.91 19.88 5.15
CA SER A 370 25.98 20.89 6.22
C SER A 370 24.88 21.95 6.14
N GLU A 371 24.18 22.04 5.00
CA GLU A 371 23.05 22.95 4.79
C GLU A 371 21.74 22.42 5.38
N CYS A 372 21.66 21.13 5.73
CA CYS A 372 20.45 20.57 6.32
C CYS A 372 20.25 21.09 7.76
N THR A 373 19.00 21.22 8.17
CA THR A 373 18.62 21.71 9.51
C THR A 373 18.87 20.65 10.58
N GLU A 374 18.72 19.37 10.21
CA GLU A 374 18.99 18.23 11.07
C GLU A 374 19.43 17.04 10.22
N SER A 375 20.37 16.25 10.73
CA SER A 375 20.88 15.05 10.05
C SER A 375 20.73 13.84 10.97
N VAL A 376 19.74 13.00 10.65
CA VAL A 376 19.53 11.72 11.31
C VAL A 376 20.41 10.67 10.64
N CYS A 377 21.38 10.14 11.39
CA CYS A 377 22.27 9.09 10.92
C CYS A 377 21.94 7.76 11.62
N PHE A 378 21.70 6.68 10.86
CA PHE A 378 21.55 5.32 11.39
C PHE A 378 22.73 4.43 10.99
N PRO A 379 23.10 3.41 11.78
CA PRO A 379 24.23 2.56 11.43
C PRO A 379 23.95 1.73 10.16
N PRO A 380 24.98 1.43 9.35
CA PRO A 380 24.84 0.49 8.24
C PRO A 380 24.23 -0.85 8.68
N GLY A 381 23.29 -1.37 7.91
CA GLY A 381 22.58 -2.62 8.24
C GLY A 381 21.51 -2.50 9.32
N ALA A 382 21.18 -1.30 9.79
CA ALA A 382 20.03 -1.09 10.68
C ALA A 382 18.74 -1.66 10.05
N THR A 383 17.95 -2.37 10.84
CA THR A 383 16.63 -2.86 10.39
C THR A 383 15.67 -1.70 10.15
N CYS A 384 14.64 -1.90 9.32
CA CYS A 384 13.58 -0.90 9.10
C CYS A 384 13.03 -0.31 10.41
N LYS A 385 12.76 -1.17 11.40
CA LYS A 385 12.26 -0.73 12.71
C LYS A 385 13.29 0.15 13.43
N ALA A 386 14.56 -0.23 13.43
CA ALA A 386 15.61 0.55 14.06
C ALA A 386 15.77 1.93 13.38
N GLN A 387 15.69 1.99 12.05
CA GLN A 387 15.74 3.25 11.31
C GLN A 387 14.57 4.18 11.69
N VAL A 388 13.34 3.66 11.80
CA VAL A 388 12.17 4.42 12.28
C VAL A 388 12.38 4.91 13.72
N ASP A 389 12.80 4.03 14.62
CA ASP A 389 13.01 4.36 16.04
C ASP A 389 14.11 5.43 16.22
N ILE A 390 15.20 5.35 15.45
CA ILE A 390 16.28 6.33 15.45
C ILE A 390 15.77 7.68 14.94
N ALA A 391 15.09 7.71 13.79
CA ALA A 391 14.55 8.95 13.24
C ALA A 391 13.58 9.64 14.20
N VAL A 392 12.66 8.87 14.81
CA VAL A 392 11.74 9.39 15.82
C VAL A 392 12.48 10.00 17.01
N ARG A 393 13.43 9.26 17.61
CA ARG A 393 14.17 9.73 18.79
C ARG A 393 15.02 10.96 18.50
N THR A 394 15.64 11.02 17.32
CA THR A 394 16.45 12.19 16.94
C THR A 394 15.55 13.40 16.74
N LEU A 395 14.44 13.26 16.01
CA LEU A 395 13.46 14.35 15.86
C LEU A 395 12.91 14.82 17.21
N GLU A 396 12.66 13.90 18.15
CA GLU A 396 12.21 14.25 19.50
C GLU A 396 13.25 15.08 20.26
N LYS A 397 14.53 14.69 20.20
CA LYS A 397 15.63 15.42 20.84
C LYS A 397 15.85 16.80 20.22
N SER A 398 15.63 16.94 18.92
CA SER A 398 15.79 18.20 18.18
C SER A 398 14.56 19.11 18.28
N GLY A 399 13.58 18.78 19.14
CA GLY A 399 12.37 19.59 19.34
C GLY A 399 11.33 19.47 18.22
N LEU A 400 11.51 18.51 17.30
CA LEU A 400 10.64 18.26 16.15
C LEU A 400 9.64 17.10 16.38
N ALA A 401 9.45 16.66 17.64
CA ALA A 401 8.56 15.55 18.00
C ALA A 401 7.14 15.66 17.43
N ASN A 402 6.61 16.89 17.40
CA ASN A 402 5.27 17.24 16.96
C ASN A 402 5.27 18.00 15.62
N HIS A 403 6.44 18.18 15.02
CA HIS A 403 6.55 18.87 13.75
C HIS A 403 5.87 18.07 12.62
N ARG A 404 5.45 18.76 11.56
CA ARG A 404 4.78 18.18 10.41
C ARG A 404 5.37 18.72 9.12
N PHE A 405 5.94 17.84 8.31
CA PHE A 405 6.61 18.21 7.07
C PHE A 405 5.62 18.36 5.91
N GLY A 406 5.74 19.44 5.16
CA GLY A 406 4.95 19.65 3.93
C GLY A 406 5.40 18.74 2.79
N LEU A 407 6.66 18.30 2.78
CA LEU A 407 7.20 17.33 1.85
C LEU A 407 7.96 16.23 2.60
N MET A 408 7.66 14.97 2.28
CA MET A 408 8.45 13.82 2.67
C MET A 408 8.85 13.05 1.41
N VAL A 409 10.15 12.86 1.16
CA VAL A 409 10.65 12.28 -0.10
C VAL A 409 11.68 11.19 0.16
N ASN A 410 11.59 10.09 -0.58
CA ASN A 410 12.62 9.07 -0.61
C ASN A 410 13.60 9.32 -1.76
N ALA A 411 14.77 9.85 -1.42
CA ALA A 411 15.89 10.09 -2.32
C ALA A 411 16.94 8.97 -2.29
N SER A 412 16.74 7.87 -1.53
CA SER A 412 17.66 6.73 -1.58
C SER A 412 17.46 5.98 -2.89
N LEU A 413 18.52 5.90 -3.71
CA LEU A 413 18.48 5.32 -5.05
C LEU A 413 19.54 4.22 -5.19
N GLY A 414 19.15 2.97 -4.99
CA GLY A 414 19.97 1.82 -5.36
C GLY A 414 19.79 1.46 -6.84
N TRP A 415 20.87 1.02 -7.49
CA TRP A 415 20.86 0.54 -8.86
C TRP A 415 21.82 -0.65 -9.01
N THR A 416 21.41 -1.64 -9.80
CA THR A 416 22.26 -2.75 -10.25
C THR A 416 21.69 -3.30 -11.55
N THR A 417 22.58 -3.81 -12.40
CA THR A 417 22.21 -4.70 -13.52
C THR A 417 22.23 -6.16 -13.04
N GLY A 418 21.57 -7.06 -13.75
CA GLY A 418 21.62 -8.49 -13.46
C GLY A 418 20.51 -9.28 -14.17
N GLY A 419 20.93 -10.27 -14.96
CA GLY A 419 20.05 -11.24 -15.63
C GLY A 419 19.64 -12.41 -14.73
N ILE A 420 18.67 -13.21 -15.19
CA ILE A 420 18.18 -14.38 -14.44
C ILE A 420 19.24 -15.48 -14.26
N MET A 421 20.26 -15.51 -15.12
CA MET A 421 21.33 -16.52 -15.11
C MET A 421 22.57 -16.05 -14.33
N ASP A 422 22.59 -14.83 -13.81
CA ASP A 422 23.76 -14.28 -13.14
C ASP A 422 23.91 -14.87 -11.73
N ASP A 423 25.11 -15.33 -11.39
CA ASP A 423 25.41 -15.98 -10.10
C ASP A 423 25.11 -15.07 -8.90
N ASN A 424 25.21 -13.75 -9.07
CA ASN A 424 24.97 -12.74 -8.03
C ASN A 424 23.52 -12.18 -8.03
N LEU A 425 22.58 -12.84 -8.71
CA LEU A 425 21.19 -12.39 -8.79
C LEU A 425 20.58 -12.17 -7.40
N PHE A 426 20.74 -13.11 -6.47
CA PHE A 426 20.13 -13.00 -5.15
C PHE A 426 20.75 -11.90 -4.29
N ASP A 427 22.07 -11.69 -4.38
CA ASP A 427 22.73 -10.54 -3.74
C ASP A 427 22.18 -9.21 -4.31
N SER A 428 21.95 -9.16 -5.62
CA SER A 428 21.35 -8.02 -6.29
C SER A 428 19.91 -7.79 -5.85
N VAL A 429 19.11 -8.85 -5.66
CA VAL A 429 17.74 -8.78 -5.14
C VAL A 429 17.73 -8.23 -3.70
N ASP A 430 18.59 -8.74 -2.83
CA ASP A 430 18.72 -8.29 -1.45
C ASP A 430 19.14 -6.81 -1.37
N PHE A 431 20.14 -6.42 -2.17
CA PHE A 431 20.59 -5.05 -2.26
C PHE A 431 19.48 -4.12 -2.76
N MET A 432 18.79 -4.49 -3.85
CA MET A 432 17.71 -3.69 -4.42
C MET A 432 16.50 -3.59 -3.49
N HIS A 433 16.14 -4.68 -2.80
CA HIS A 433 15.07 -4.66 -1.80
C HIS A 433 15.39 -3.69 -0.65
N ARG A 434 16.58 -3.79 -0.05
CA ARG A 434 17.00 -2.92 1.06
C ARG A 434 17.10 -1.45 0.66
N SER A 435 17.73 -1.17 -0.48
CA SER A 435 18.01 0.21 -0.92
C SER A 435 16.79 0.96 -1.47
N ASN A 436 15.76 0.24 -1.94
CA ASN A 436 14.60 0.85 -2.61
C ASN A 436 13.26 0.55 -1.93
N VAL A 437 13.00 -0.71 -1.59
CA VAL A 437 11.70 -1.14 -1.04
C VAL A 437 11.64 -0.83 0.44
N GLU A 438 12.61 -1.29 1.22
CA GLU A 438 12.68 -1.07 2.66
C GLU A 438 12.77 0.42 3.02
N SER A 439 13.65 1.17 2.35
CA SER A 439 13.76 2.63 2.54
C SER A 439 12.43 3.35 2.28
N SER A 440 11.69 2.94 1.26
CA SER A 440 10.37 3.50 0.95
C SER A 440 9.33 3.13 2.02
N LEU A 441 9.36 1.91 2.55
CA LEU A 441 8.47 1.49 3.64
C LEU A 441 8.77 2.22 4.95
N VAL A 442 10.05 2.46 5.25
CA VAL A 442 10.48 3.26 6.41
C VAL A 442 9.95 4.68 6.31
N LEU A 443 10.11 5.33 5.15
CA LEU A 443 9.56 6.65 4.92
C LEU A 443 8.02 6.66 5.03
N ALA A 444 7.35 5.68 4.43
CA ALA A 444 5.89 5.55 4.51
C ALA A 444 5.42 5.41 5.97
N LYS A 445 6.12 4.62 6.78
CA LYS A 445 5.82 4.46 8.21
C LYS A 445 5.99 5.79 8.95
N LEU A 446 7.07 6.53 8.69
CA LEU A 446 7.32 7.84 9.29
C LEU A 446 6.28 8.87 8.86
N ALA A 447 5.80 8.80 7.61
CA ALA A 447 4.78 9.69 7.09
C ALA A 447 3.44 9.60 7.85
N THR A 448 3.08 8.43 8.40
CA THR A 448 1.88 8.30 9.26
C THR A 448 1.91 9.20 10.50
N ARG A 449 3.11 9.61 10.95
CA ARG A 449 3.32 10.48 12.11
C ARG A 449 3.70 11.91 11.74
N PHE A 450 4.55 12.08 10.72
CA PHE A 450 5.24 13.35 10.48
C PHE A 450 4.80 14.08 9.20
N LEU A 451 3.96 13.48 8.34
CA LEU A 451 3.45 14.20 7.17
C LEU A 451 2.40 15.22 7.60
N ALA A 452 2.44 16.43 7.04
CA ALA A 452 1.40 17.43 7.25
C ALA A 452 0.09 17.08 6.50
N PRO A 453 -1.09 17.45 7.03
CA PRO A 453 -2.29 17.56 6.21
C PRO A 453 -2.03 18.45 4.99
N GLY A 454 -2.48 18.05 3.81
CA GLY A 454 -2.11 18.74 2.57
C GLY A 454 -0.68 18.51 2.08
N GLY A 455 0.12 17.70 2.78
CA GLY A 455 1.52 17.42 2.46
C GLY A 455 1.69 16.48 1.25
N MET A 456 2.92 16.37 0.77
CA MET A 456 3.29 15.50 -0.34
C MET A 456 4.26 14.42 0.12
N LEU A 457 3.93 13.16 -0.16
CA LEU A 457 4.78 11.99 0.05
C LEU A 457 5.27 11.50 -1.32
N VAL A 458 6.59 11.44 -1.50
CA VAL A 458 7.20 11.18 -2.81
C VAL A 458 8.12 9.97 -2.78
N PHE A 459 7.97 9.11 -3.78
CA PHE A 459 8.83 7.94 -4.02
C PHE A 459 9.45 7.97 -5.42
N MET A 460 10.57 7.27 -5.58
CA MET A 460 11.32 7.21 -6.83
C MET A 460 11.20 5.82 -7.47
N GLY A 461 10.28 5.67 -8.41
CA GLY A 461 10.16 4.51 -9.29
C GLY A 461 11.21 4.52 -10.41
N SER A 462 10.96 3.81 -11.51
CA SER A 462 11.78 3.84 -12.72
C SER A 462 10.98 3.42 -13.96
N ALA A 463 11.29 4.02 -15.12
CA ALA A 463 10.67 3.64 -16.38
C ALA A 463 10.99 2.18 -16.76
N VAL A 464 12.11 1.63 -16.28
CA VAL A 464 12.52 0.23 -16.49
C VAL A 464 11.46 -0.75 -16.01
N ALA A 465 10.73 -0.44 -14.94
CA ALA A 465 9.69 -1.32 -14.40
C ALA A 465 8.37 -1.28 -15.20
N LEU A 466 8.25 -0.44 -16.23
CA LEU A 466 7.06 -0.36 -17.08
C LEU A 466 7.08 -1.36 -18.25
N THR A 467 8.24 -1.90 -18.58
CA THR A 467 8.46 -2.79 -19.73
C THR A 467 9.32 -3.99 -19.33
N PRO A 468 9.27 -5.11 -20.05
CA PRO A 468 10.16 -6.24 -19.79
C PRO A 468 11.65 -5.86 -19.96
N THR A 469 12.46 -6.09 -18.93
CA THR A 469 13.92 -5.84 -18.93
C THR A 469 14.67 -7.02 -18.32
N PRO A 470 14.98 -8.06 -19.12
CA PRO A 470 15.52 -9.33 -18.61
C PRO A 470 16.92 -9.22 -18.00
N ASP A 471 17.68 -8.18 -18.34
CA ASP A 471 19.03 -7.93 -17.80
C ASP A 471 19.03 -7.07 -16.53
N MET A 472 17.85 -6.77 -15.98
CA MET A 472 17.68 -5.91 -14.80
C MET A 472 16.59 -6.48 -13.88
N ILE A 473 16.61 -7.79 -13.61
CA ILE A 473 15.54 -8.47 -12.86
C ILE A 473 15.36 -7.88 -11.46
N ALA A 474 16.43 -7.82 -10.66
CA ALA A 474 16.37 -7.29 -9.29
C ALA A 474 15.89 -5.84 -9.27
N TYR A 475 16.37 -5.03 -10.22
CA TYR A 475 16.04 -3.61 -10.28
C TYR A 475 14.59 -3.36 -10.70
N SER A 476 14.13 -4.01 -11.76
CA SER A 476 12.75 -3.90 -12.25
C SER A 476 11.73 -4.34 -11.20
N LEU A 477 11.99 -5.44 -10.48
CA LEU A 477 11.14 -5.92 -9.38
C LEU A 477 11.01 -4.89 -8.24
N ALA A 478 12.14 -4.34 -7.77
CA ALA A 478 12.12 -3.35 -6.70
C ALA A 478 11.39 -2.06 -7.11
N LYS A 479 11.56 -1.61 -8.35
CA LYS A 479 10.88 -0.40 -8.86
C LYS A 479 9.39 -0.63 -9.12
N ALA A 480 8.98 -1.82 -9.55
CA ALA A 480 7.57 -2.21 -9.64
C ALA A 480 6.91 -2.22 -8.25
N ALA A 481 7.61 -2.72 -7.22
CA ALA A 481 7.12 -2.67 -5.84
C ALA A 481 6.89 -1.23 -5.35
N ILE A 482 7.78 -0.29 -5.71
CA ILE A 482 7.58 1.14 -5.39
C ILE A 482 6.36 1.71 -6.12
N HIS A 483 6.14 1.35 -7.38
CA HIS A 483 4.96 1.78 -8.12
C HIS A 483 3.66 1.30 -7.45
N GLN A 484 3.61 0.04 -7.01
CA GLN A 484 2.48 -0.49 -6.25
C GLN A 484 2.33 0.22 -4.90
N LEU A 485 3.42 0.45 -4.18
CA LEU A 485 3.42 1.14 -2.89
C LEU A 485 2.81 2.55 -2.99
N VAL A 486 3.10 3.30 -4.06
CA VAL A 486 2.47 4.61 -4.33
C VAL A 486 0.96 4.48 -4.44
N MET A 487 0.47 3.45 -5.14
CA MET A 487 -0.97 3.21 -5.31
C MET A 487 -1.63 2.82 -3.98
N ASP A 488 -1.04 1.91 -3.23
CA ASP A 488 -1.59 1.45 -1.96
C ASP A 488 -1.65 2.59 -0.93
N LEU A 489 -0.56 3.34 -0.78
CA LEU A 489 -0.50 4.48 0.14
C LEU A 489 -1.43 5.61 -0.29
N SER A 490 -1.70 5.77 -1.59
CA SER A 490 -2.69 6.76 -2.06
C SER A 490 -4.09 6.47 -1.50
N GLN A 491 -4.44 5.20 -1.30
CA GLN A 491 -5.72 4.78 -0.71
C GLN A 491 -5.76 4.95 0.81
N GLU A 492 -4.60 5.11 1.45
CA GLU A 492 -4.49 5.34 2.89
C GLU A 492 -4.59 6.83 3.26
N VAL A 493 -4.65 7.75 2.29
CA VAL A 493 -4.91 9.18 2.52
C VAL A 493 -6.28 9.38 3.15
N GLY A 494 -6.30 10.02 4.33
CA GLY A 494 -7.49 10.21 5.15
C GLY A 494 -7.82 9.05 6.09
N ARG A 495 -7.08 7.93 6.00
CA ARG A 495 -7.17 6.77 6.90
C ARG A 495 -5.93 6.66 7.78
N ALA A 496 -4.80 6.25 7.22
CA ALA A 496 -3.51 6.15 7.91
C ALA A 496 -2.56 7.31 7.59
N LEU A 497 -2.76 7.98 6.44
CA LEU A 497 -2.06 9.22 6.08
C LEU A 497 -2.97 10.43 6.27
N PRO A 498 -2.42 11.63 6.56
CA PRO A 498 -3.19 12.86 6.76
C PRO A 498 -4.14 13.18 5.59
N ARG A 499 -5.28 13.80 5.90
CA ARG A 499 -6.22 14.28 4.87
C ARG A 499 -5.57 15.32 3.96
N ASP A 500 -6.09 15.39 2.73
CA ASP A 500 -5.65 16.30 1.68
C ASP A 500 -4.18 16.12 1.24
N SER A 501 -3.48 15.12 1.78
CA SER A 501 -2.14 14.77 1.32
C SER A 501 -2.16 14.09 -0.04
N SER A 502 -0.99 14.00 -0.67
CA SER A 502 -0.81 13.35 -1.97
C SER A 502 0.40 12.43 -1.94
N VAL A 503 0.24 11.22 -2.45
CA VAL A 503 1.31 10.25 -2.66
C VAL A 503 1.64 10.21 -4.15
N ILE A 504 2.88 10.51 -4.51
CA ILE A 504 3.32 10.65 -5.91
C ILE A 504 4.58 9.79 -6.13
N GLY A 505 4.65 9.10 -7.27
CA GLY A 505 5.85 8.40 -7.70
C GLY A 505 6.50 9.10 -8.91
N PHE A 506 7.76 9.50 -8.83
CA PHE A 506 8.51 9.89 -10.02
C PHE A 506 9.08 8.65 -10.71
N VAL A 507 9.02 8.62 -12.03
CA VAL A 507 9.40 7.48 -12.87
C VAL A 507 10.38 7.97 -13.94
N PRO A 508 11.64 8.27 -13.54
CA PRO A 508 12.66 8.70 -14.48
C PRO A 508 13.15 7.56 -15.38
N VAL A 509 13.76 7.93 -16.51
CA VAL A 509 14.50 7.01 -17.38
C VAL A 509 15.91 6.81 -16.81
N VAL A 510 16.78 7.81 -16.90
CA VAL A 510 18.10 7.84 -16.24
C VAL A 510 18.26 9.16 -15.50
N LEU A 511 18.72 9.10 -14.26
CA LEU A 511 19.11 10.29 -13.49
C LEU A 511 20.60 10.54 -13.66
N ASP A 512 20.95 11.79 -13.91
CA ASP A 512 22.33 12.23 -13.95
C ASP A 512 22.91 12.29 -12.53
N THR A 513 23.69 11.28 -12.17
CA THR A 513 24.33 11.15 -10.85
C THR A 513 25.83 10.89 -11.02
N PRO A 514 26.65 11.21 -10.00
CA PRO A 514 28.07 10.86 -10.00
C PRO A 514 28.33 9.38 -10.26
N PHE A 515 27.45 8.50 -9.75
CA PHE A 515 27.54 7.05 -9.99
C PHE A 515 27.34 6.70 -11.46
N HIS A 516 26.25 7.14 -12.09
CA HIS A 516 26.03 6.86 -13.52
C HIS A 516 27.09 7.49 -14.41
N ARG A 517 27.55 8.70 -14.08
CA ARG A 517 28.67 9.32 -14.80
C ARG A 517 29.93 8.48 -14.69
N ALA A 518 30.27 7.94 -13.51
CA ALA A 518 31.43 7.08 -13.33
C ALA A 518 31.35 5.82 -14.22
N GLU A 519 30.16 5.21 -14.32
CA GLU A 519 29.89 4.09 -15.24
C GLU A 519 29.91 4.48 -16.73
N ASN A 520 29.85 5.79 -17.04
CA ASN A 520 29.87 6.33 -18.40
C ASN A 520 31.08 7.26 -18.63
N ASN A 521 32.27 6.81 -18.23
CA ASN A 521 33.56 7.50 -18.48
C ASN A 521 33.62 8.94 -17.92
N GLY A 522 32.89 9.23 -16.85
CA GLY A 522 32.81 10.53 -16.20
C GLY A 522 31.87 11.54 -16.88
N VAL A 523 31.17 11.16 -17.95
CA VAL A 523 30.35 12.06 -18.77
C VAL A 523 28.86 11.74 -18.59
N ALA A 524 28.02 12.77 -18.51
CA ALA A 524 26.58 12.60 -18.51
C ALA A 524 26.07 12.24 -19.92
N GLY A 525 25.08 11.36 -19.99
CA GLY A 525 24.35 11.13 -21.24
C GLY A 525 23.51 12.35 -21.65
N ASP A 526 23.36 12.56 -22.95
CA ASP A 526 22.60 13.68 -23.51
C ASP A 526 21.11 13.65 -23.09
N ASP A 527 20.56 12.49 -22.80
CA ASP A 527 19.16 12.26 -22.41
C ASP A 527 18.96 12.00 -20.90
N TRP A 528 20.01 12.16 -20.09
CA TRP A 528 19.92 11.95 -18.65
C TRP A 528 19.28 13.14 -17.97
N THR A 529 18.40 12.88 -17.00
CA THR A 529 17.71 13.92 -16.26
C THR A 529 18.57 14.43 -15.11
N PRO A 530 18.93 15.73 -15.08
CA PRO A 530 19.62 16.33 -13.94
C PRO A 530 18.78 16.26 -12.65
N CYS A 531 19.43 15.92 -11.53
CA CYS A 531 18.76 15.80 -10.22
C CYS A 531 18.11 17.11 -9.75
N ASP A 532 18.74 18.24 -10.05
CA ASP A 532 18.25 19.59 -9.72
C ASP A 532 16.92 19.91 -10.42
N VAL A 533 16.70 19.40 -11.64
CA VAL A 533 15.43 19.59 -12.36
C VAL A 533 14.25 18.92 -11.64
N ILE A 534 14.47 17.76 -11.03
CA ILE A 534 13.44 17.10 -10.20
C ILE A 534 13.30 17.81 -8.86
N ALA A 535 14.41 18.25 -8.24
CA ALA A 535 14.38 19.02 -6.99
C ALA A 535 13.61 20.34 -7.15
N GLU A 536 13.83 21.06 -8.26
CA GLU A 536 13.07 22.25 -8.65
C GLU A 536 11.59 21.91 -8.78
N LYS A 537 11.25 20.78 -9.43
CA LYS A 537 9.86 20.39 -9.60
C LYS A 537 9.16 20.08 -8.28
N LEU A 538 9.86 19.43 -7.36
CA LEU A 538 9.39 19.18 -6.00
C LEU A 538 9.18 20.48 -5.23
N TRP A 539 10.10 21.44 -5.38
CA TRP A 539 9.99 22.76 -4.76
C TRP A 539 8.82 23.59 -5.34
N GLU A 540 8.61 23.55 -6.65
CA GLU A 540 7.42 24.17 -7.28
C GLU A 540 6.14 23.58 -6.70
N TRP A 541 6.05 22.26 -6.58
CA TRP A 541 4.85 21.60 -6.05
C TRP A 541 4.66 21.81 -4.55
N SER A 542 5.74 21.91 -3.77
CA SER A 542 5.64 22.18 -2.33
C SER A 542 5.17 23.62 -2.06
N THR A 543 5.55 24.59 -2.89
CA THR A 543 5.25 26.02 -2.68
C THR A 543 3.97 26.52 -3.38
N GLN A 544 3.49 25.84 -4.42
CA GLN A 544 2.32 26.29 -5.19
C GLN A 544 0.98 25.75 -4.63
N VAL A 545 -0.09 26.50 -4.92
CA VAL A 545 -1.49 26.12 -4.62
C VAL A 545 -1.80 24.75 -5.22
N SER A 546 -2.41 23.87 -4.42
CA SER A 546 -2.70 22.44 -4.69
C SER A 546 -3.21 22.08 -6.10
N LYS A 547 -3.79 23.02 -6.84
CA LYS A 547 -4.33 22.83 -8.20
C LYS A 547 -3.30 22.44 -9.27
N LYS A 548 -2.00 22.70 -9.07
CA LYS A 548 -0.93 22.33 -10.03
C LYS A 548 -0.20 21.04 -9.69
N ARG A 549 -0.49 20.43 -8.52
CA ARG A 549 0.09 19.14 -8.15
C ARG A 549 -0.56 18.02 -8.95
N PRO A 550 0.16 16.94 -9.25
CA PRO A 550 -0.47 15.75 -9.80
C PRO A 550 -1.51 15.16 -8.84
N LYS A 551 -2.44 14.37 -9.37
CA LYS A 551 -3.45 13.71 -8.55
C LYS A 551 -2.79 12.71 -7.60
N ASN A 552 -3.34 12.54 -6.41
CA ASN A 552 -2.93 11.50 -5.46
C ASN A 552 -2.89 10.12 -6.16
N GLY A 553 -1.82 9.35 -5.92
CA GLY A 553 -1.57 8.06 -6.56
C GLY A 553 -0.95 8.13 -7.97
N SER A 554 -0.62 9.32 -8.47
CA SER A 554 -0.03 9.45 -9.81
C SER A 554 1.40 8.95 -9.86
N LEU A 555 1.73 8.23 -10.92
CA LEU A 555 3.09 8.00 -11.37
C LEU A 555 3.45 9.03 -12.46
N ILE A 556 4.56 9.72 -12.31
CA ILE A 556 4.99 10.82 -13.17
C ILE A 556 6.24 10.38 -13.92
N SER A 557 6.09 10.08 -15.21
CA SER A 557 7.22 9.87 -16.11
C SER A 557 8.07 11.13 -16.20
N VAL A 558 9.39 10.96 -16.09
CA VAL A 558 10.39 12.02 -16.28
C VAL A 558 11.29 11.60 -17.43
N THR A 559 11.28 12.39 -18.49
CA THR A 559 12.08 12.11 -19.70
C THR A 559 12.79 13.37 -20.12
N THR A 560 14.10 13.26 -20.34
CA THR A 560 14.94 14.35 -20.82
C THR A 560 15.36 14.07 -22.27
N HIS A 561 15.31 15.10 -23.10
CA HIS A 561 15.76 15.02 -24.49
C HIS A 561 16.61 16.25 -24.81
N THR A 562 17.67 16.05 -25.58
CA THR A 562 18.43 17.16 -26.15
C THR A 562 17.68 17.72 -27.35
N VAL A 563 17.40 19.01 -27.30
CA VAL A 563 16.84 19.78 -28.40
C VAL A 563 17.95 20.65 -28.97
N GLU A 564 18.22 20.48 -30.25
CA GLU A 564 19.17 21.33 -30.98
C GLU A 564 18.39 22.49 -31.62
N SER A 565 18.79 23.71 -31.29
CA SER A 565 18.20 24.91 -31.89
C SER A 565 18.64 25.07 -33.34
N GLU A 566 17.87 25.83 -34.12
CA GLU A 566 18.23 26.21 -35.51
C GLU A 566 19.59 26.96 -35.60
N ARG A 567 20.09 27.47 -34.47
CA ARG A 567 21.39 28.15 -34.34
C ARG A 567 22.51 27.25 -33.80
N GLY A 568 22.29 25.95 -33.67
CA GLY A 568 23.29 24.96 -33.23
C GLY A 568 23.51 24.86 -31.72
N TRP A 569 22.77 25.60 -30.90
CA TRP A 569 22.80 25.43 -29.44
C TRP A 569 22.03 24.19 -29.03
N ARG A 570 22.63 23.35 -28.17
CA ARG A 570 21.98 22.19 -27.57
C ARG A 570 21.44 22.56 -26.19
N GLU A 571 20.16 22.26 -25.98
CA GLU A 571 19.46 22.49 -24.70
C GLU A 571 18.78 21.18 -24.28
N GLN A 572 19.01 20.74 -23.04
CA GLN A 572 18.24 19.62 -22.48
C GLN A 572 16.86 20.11 -22.04
N ARG A 573 15.81 19.41 -22.44
CA ARG A 573 14.44 19.65 -21.99
C ARG A 573 13.86 18.43 -21.30
N THR A 574 13.40 18.63 -20.07
CA THR A 574 12.77 17.59 -19.25
C THR A 574 11.25 17.73 -19.26
N LEU A 575 10.57 16.64 -19.55
CA LEU A 575 9.11 16.54 -19.58
C LEU A 575 8.61 15.73 -18.39
N PHE A 576 7.58 16.24 -17.73
CA PHE A 576 6.86 15.55 -16.66
C PHE A 576 5.47 15.16 -17.15
N ARG A 577 5.18 13.86 -17.23
CA ARG A 577 3.88 13.35 -17.72
C ARG A 577 3.28 12.36 -16.75
N THR A 578 2.01 12.55 -16.42
CA THR A 578 1.26 11.53 -15.66
C THR A 578 1.10 10.27 -16.50
N ILE A 579 1.60 9.16 -16.00
CA ILE A 579 1.37 7.83 -16.55
C ILE A 579 -0.09 7.48 -16.25
N LYS A 580 -0.85 7.08 -17.27
CA LYS A 580 -2.22 6.60 -17.08
C LYS A 580 -2.14 5.22 -16.42
N THR A 581 -2.44 5.18 -15.13
CA THR A 581 -2.36 3.97 -14.28
C THR A 581 -3.57 3.05 -14.43
N ASP A 582 -4.56 3.40 -15.27
CA ASP A 582 -5.73 2.57 -15.56
C ASP A 582 -5.37 1.17 -16.11
N ASN A 583 -4.11 0.95 -16.51
CA ASN A 583 -3.57 -0.29 -17.08
C ASN A 583 -2.27 -0.77 -16.41
N PHE A 584 -2.10 -0.70 -15.08
CA PHE A 584 -0.87 -1.20 -14.44
C PHE A 584 -0.66 -2.73 -14.46
N VAL A 585 -1.52 -3.46 -15.18
CA VAL A 585 -1.13 -4.75 -15.76
C VAL A 585 -0.39 -4.43 -17.06
N GLN A 586 0.91 -4.72 -17.11
CA GLN A 586 1.75 -4.75 -18.32
C GLN A 586 0.91 -5.07 -19.57
N THR A 587 0.41 -4.03 -20.24
CA THR A 587 -0.24 -4.18 -21.53
C THR A 587 0.72 -3.51 -22.49
N ASN A 588 1.48 -4.37 -23.15
CA ASN A 588 2.27 -4.01 -24.31
C ASN A 588 1.44 -3.11 -25.22
N LEU A 589 1.90 -1.88 -25.37
CA LEU A 589 1.68 -1.14 -26.61
C LEU A 589 2.33 -1.99 -27.71
N LEU A 590 1.51 -2.63 -28.52
CA LEU A 590 1.87 -2.96 -29.91
C LEU A 590 1.44 -1.78 -30.78
#